data_AF-B4JDW2-F1
#
_entry.id   AF-B4JDW2-F1
#
_cell.length_a   1.000
_cell.length_b   1.000
_cell.length_c   1.000
_cell.angle_alpha   90.00
_cell.angle_beta   90.00
_cell.angle_gamma   90.00
#
_symmetry.space_group_name_H-M   'P 1'
#
loop_
_entity.id
_entity.type
_entity.pdbx_description
1 polymer ?
#
loop_
_entity_poly.entity_id
_entity_poly.type
_entity_poly.pdbx_seq_one_letter_code
_entity_poly.pdbx_strand_id
1 'polypeptide(L)'
;MANKKPTRDLIGIIWQNFLRSLRPRQFRGNYIGEDYFGNKYYEIPANPSIGKRKSSRWFEPADKDAFDQELTAEWEAWLRGRREEPPTRDELVKNLQIMDMKKRNAAELDAHYAKAKDAAAMPKQVEGETIGTYPKYEEYEIMPGKKNKGQ
;
A
#
# COMPACT_ATOMS: atom_id res chain seq x y z
N MET A 1 -27.76 -14.39 34.86
CA MET A 1 -27.81 -14.17 33.40
C MET A 1 -28.61 -15.32 32.79
N ALA A 2 -29.82 -15.07 32.28
CA ALA A 2 -30.75 -16.12 31.89
C ALA A 2 -30.30 -16.84 30.62
N ASN A 3 -30.02 -18.14 30.74
CA ASN A 3 -29.65 -19.03 29.64
C ASN A 3 -30.92 -19.35 28.82
N LYS A 4 -31.15 -18.64 27.70
CA LYS A 4 -32.27 -18.91 26.80
C LYS A 4 -32.03 -20.25 26.11
N LYS A 5 -32.82 -21.28 26.47
CA LYS A 5 -32.83 -22.57 25.78
C LYS A 5 -33.15 -22.34 24.29
N PRO A 6 -32.45 -22.99 23.34
CA PRO A 6 -32.73 -22.83 21.91
C PRO A 6 -34.14 -23.35 21.62
N THR A 7 -35.05 -22.44 21.27
CA THR A 7 -36.42 -22.76 20.86
C THR A 7 -36.40 -23.38 19.47
N ARG A 8 -37.12 -24.50 19.29
CA ARG A 8 -37.21 -25.30 18.05
C ARG A 8 -38.07 -24.64 16.96
N ASP A 9 -38.10 -23.30 16.89
CA ASP A 9 -38.92 -22.57 15.92
C ASP A 9 -38.16 -22.35 14.62
N LEU A 10 -38.06 -23.41 13.81
CA LEU A 10 -37.47 -23.37 12.48
C LEU A 10 -38.14 -22.32 11.59
N ILE A 11 -39.47 -22.21 11.64
CA ILE A 11 -40.24 -21.23 10.85
C ILE A 11 -39.92 -19.80 11.30
N GLY A 12 -39.84 -19.57 12.62
CA GLY A 12 -39.47 -18.27 13.18
C GLY A 12 -38.06 -17.84 12.77
N ILE A 13 -37.11 -18.77 12.77
CA ILE A 13 -35.73 -18.55 12.32
C ILE A 13 -35.69 -18.21 10.82
N ILE A 14 -36.47 -18.92 9.99
CA ILE A 14 -36.54 -18.66 8.54
C ILE A 14 -37.09 -17.25 8.27
N TRP A 15 -38.19 -16.86 8.94
CA TRP A 15 -38.77 -15.52 8.79
C TRP A 15 -37.82 -14.43 9.31
N GLN A 16 -37.17 -14.64 10.46
CA GLN A 16 -36.18 -13.69 10.98
C GLN A 16 -35.01 -13.50 10.02
N ASN A 17 -34.50 -14.57 9.42
CA ASN A 17 -33.43 -14.50 8.42
C ASN A 17 -33.89 -13.81 7.13
N PHE A 18 -35.12 -14.03 6.69
CA PHE A 18 -35.70 -13.34 5.53
C PHE A 18 -35.93 -11.84 5.79
N LEU A 19 -36.47 -11.43 6.93
CA LEU A 19 -36.58 -10.01 7.27
C LEU A 19 -35.21 -9.34 7.39
N ARG A 20 -34.21 -10.08 7.88
CA ARG A 20 -32.83 -9.61 7.99
C ARG A 20 -32.15 -9.49 6.62
N SER A 21 -32.53 -10.28 5.62
CA SER A 21 -31.99 -10.17 4.25
C SER A 21 -32.52 -8.94 3.51
N LEU A 22 -33.70 -8.44 3.88
CA LEU A 22 -34.29 -7.23 3.33
C LEU A 22 -33.77 -5.93 3.96
N ARG A 23 -33.01 -5.99 5.06
CA ARG A 23 -32.43 -4.79 5.67
C ARG A 23 -31.33 -4.22 4.76
N PRO A 24 -31.40 -2.92 4.41
CA PRO A 24 -30.38 -2.29 3.59
C PRO A 24 -29.02 -2.34 4.32
N ARG A 25 -27.97 -2.58 3.54
CA ARG A 25 -26.59 -2.60 4.05
C ARG A 25 -26.19 -1.19 4.50
N GLN A 26 -25.21 -1.09 5.40
CA GLN A 26 -24.56 0.20 5.66
C GLN A 26 -23.87 0.66 4.37
N PHE A 27 -24.44 1.69 3.73
CA PHE A 27 -23.88 2.33 2.55
C PHE A 27 -22.99 3.52 2.91
N ARG A 28 -23.18 4.11 4.10
CA ARG A 28 -22.35 5.22 4.59
C ARG A 28 -21.19 4.66 5.40
N GLY A 29 -19.99 5.10 5.07
CA GLY A 29 -18.79 4.84 5.86
C GLY A 29 -18.72 5.75 7.07
N ASN A 30 -18.06 5.27 8.11
CA ASN A 30 -17.72 6.08 9.27
C ASN A 30 -16.55 6.98 8.89
N TYR A 31 -16.63 8.27 9.21
CA TYR A 31 -15.51 9.19 9.04
C TYR A 31 -14.41 8.85 10.05
N ILE A 32 -13.18 8.66 9.55
CA ILE A 32 -12.03 8.27 10.38
C ILE A 32 -11.08 9.45 10.57
N GLY A 33 -10.80 10.20 9.52
CA GLY A 33 -9.88 11.33 9.59
C GLY A 33 -9.59 11.97 8.24
N GLU A 34 -8.68 12.94 8.29
CA GLU A 34 -8.21 13.69 7.14
C GLU A 34 -6.68 13.74 7.11
N ASP A 35 -6.13 13.90 5.92
CA ASP A 35 -4.69 14.07 5.69
C ASP A 35 -4.32 15.56 5.56
N TYR A 36 -3.02 15.89 5.58
CA TYR A 36 -2.53 17.26 5.35
C TYR A 36 -2.82 17.78 3.93
N PHE A 37 -3.18 16.91 2.99
CA PHE A 37 -3.69 17.27 1.67
C PHE A 37 -5.21 17.58 1.65
N GLY A 38 -5.92 17.36 2.76
CA GLY A 38 -7.38 17.57 2.86
C GLY A 38 -8.24 16.40 2.36
N ASN A 39 -7.63 15.27 2.02
CA ASN A 39 -8.35 14.04 1.67
C ASN A 39 -9.08 13.48 2.89
N LYS A 40 -10.34 13.05 2.74
CA LYS A 40 -11.16 12.51 3.83
C LYS A 40 -11.28 11.00 3.74
N TYR A 41 -11.07 10.30 4.84
CA TYR A 41 -11.02 8.84 4.87
C TYR A 41 -12.21 8.24 5.61
N TYR A 42 -12.75 7.15 5.06
CA TYR A 42 -13.93 6.47 5.56
C TYR A 42 -13.72 4.96 5.67
N GLU A 43 -14.37 4.34 6.66
CA GLU A 43 -14.36 2.90 6.86
C GLU A 43 -15.76 2.35 7.15
N ILE A 44 -16.09 1.22 6.52
CA ILE A 44 -17.18 0.34 6.97
C ILE A 44 -16.54 -0.87 7.67
N PRO A 45 -16.84 -1.10 8.96
CA PRO A 45 -16.25 -2.20 9.72
C PRO A 45 -16.65 -3.55 9.13
N ALA A 46 -15.80 -4.55 9.37
CA ALA A 46 -16.12 -5.93 8.99
C ALA A 46 -17.40 -6.38 9.72
N ASN A 47 -18.29 -7.07 9.00
CA ASN A 47 -19.46 -7.69 9.57
C ASN A 47 -19.43 -9.20 9.27
N PRO A 48 -18.83 -10.01 10.16
CA PRO A 48 -18.73 -11.46 9.98
C PRO A 48 -20.09 -12.13 9.82
N SER A 49 -21.13 -11.60 10.47
CA SER A 49 -22.50 -12.14 10.40
C SER A 49 -23.14 -12.02 9.01
N ILE A 50 -22.62 -11.16 8.13
CA ILE A 50 -23.07 -11.00 6.74
C ILE A 50 -22.04 -11.58 5.74
N GLY A 51 -20.96 -12.21 6.24
CA GLY A 51 -19.90 -12.76 5.41
C GLY A 51 -18.83 -11.75 4.96
N LYS A 52 -18.89 -10.50 5.44
CA LYS A 52 -17.83 -9.51 5.20
C LYS A 52 -16.74 -9.67 6.25
N ARG A 53 -15.67 -10.37 5.89
CA ARG A 53 -14.53 -10.62 6.79
C ARG A 53 -13.53 -9.47 6.88
N LYS A 54 -13.50 -8.57 5.88
CA LYS A 54 -12.60 -7.41 5.83
C LYS A 54 -13.41 -6.11 5.90
N SER A 55 -12.83 -5.07 6.50
CA SER A 55 -13.40 -3.73 6.43
C SER A 55 -13.23 -3.16 5.02
N SER A 56 -14.18 -2.32 4.64
CA SER A 56 -14.15 -1.59 3.36
C SER A 56 -13.66 -0.19 3.65
N ARG A 57 -12.50 0.18 3.10
CA ARG A 57 -11.84 1.48 3.31
C ARG A 57 -11.80 2.23 1.99
N TRP A 58 -12.10 3.52 2.02
CA TRP A 58 -11.99 4.41 0.85
C TRP A 58 -11.75 5.85 1.30
N PHE A 59 -11.45 6.73 0.35
CA PHE A 59 -11.27 8.15 0.61
C PHE A 59 -12.08 8.99 -0.38
N GLU A 60 -12.35 10.23 0.00
CA GLU A 60 -12.90 11.28 -0.85
C GLU A 60 -11.77 12.31 -1.05
N PRO A 61 -11.33 12.55 -2.30
CA PRO A 61 -10.35 13.59 -2.61
C PRO A 61 -10.84 14.97 -2.17
N ALA A 62 -9.91 15.86 -1.80
CA ALA A 62 -10.22 17.27 -1.58
C ALA A 62 -10.72 17.93 -2.87
N ASP A 63 -9.98 17.72 -3.97
CA ASP A 63 -10.34 18.18 -5.31
C ASP A 63 -10.93 17.03 -6.12
N LYS A 64 -12.23 17.12 -6.45
CA LYS A 64 -12.95 16.03 -7.14
C LYS A 64 -12.52 15.82 -8.58
N ASP A 65 -11.89 16.82 -9.19
CA ASP A 65 -11.43 16.80 -10.58
C ASP A 65 -9.96 16.36 -10.70
N ALA A 66 -9.23 16.27 -9.58
CA ALA A 66 -7.82 15.88 -9.54
C ALA A 66 -7.70 14.35 -9.35
N PHE A 67 -7.57 13.61 -10.45
CA PHE A 67 -7.39 12.16 -10.42
C PHE A 67 -6.00 11.71 -9.94
N ASP A 68 -4.99 12.58 -10.09
CA ASP A 68 -3.59 12.29 -9.76
C ASP A 68 -3.19 12.79 -8.36
N GLN A 69 -4.16 12.93 -7.44
CA GLN A 69 -3.89 13.41 -6.10
C GLN A 69 -2.98 12.41 -5.35
N GLU A 70 -1.78 12.88 -4.96
CA GLU A 70 -0.87 12.09 -4.15
C GLU A 70 -1.48 11.81 -2.77
N LEU A 71 -1.39 10.54 -2.35
CA LEU A 71 -1.77 10.10 -1.02
C LEU A 71 -0.51 10.01 -0.15
N THR A 72 -0.64 10.37 1.12
CA THR A 72 0.38 10.01 2.11
C THR A 72 0.60 8.51 2.20
N ALA A 73 1.85 8.13 2.45
CA ALA A 73 2.24 6.72 2.57
C ALA A 73 1.50 6.01 3.72
N GLU A 74 1.20 6.73 4.79
CA GLU A 74 0.52 6.26 5.98
C GLU A 74 -0.93 5.89 5.69
N TRP A 75 -1.67 6.82 5.08
CA TRP A 75 -3.06 6.58 4.68
C TRP A 75 -3.17 5.56 3.55
N GLU A 76 -2.21 5.53 2.63
CA GLU A 76 -2.14 4.51 1.58
C GLU A 76 -1.94 3.09 2.16
N ALA A 77 -1.08 2.95 3.17
CA ALA A 77 -0.88 1.69 3.88
C ALA A 77 -2.15 1.23 4.62
N TRP A 78 -2.88 2.15 5.24
CA TRP A 78 -4.15 1.86 5.90
C TRP A 78 -5.26 1.47 4.92
N LEU A 79 -5.42 2.21 3.81
CA LEU A 79 -6.38 1.89 2.73
C LEU A 79 -6.14 0.49 2.15
N ARG A 80 -4.88 0.09 1.98
CA ARG A 80 -4.50 -1.22 1.45
C ARG A 80 -4.61 -2.36 2.47
N GLY A 81 -4.97 -2.07 3.73
CA GLY A 81 -5.06 -3.10 4.76
C GLY A 81 -3.71 -3.57 5.31
N ARG A 82 -2.61 -2.83 5.07
CA ARG A 82 -1.31 -3.13 5.69
C ARG A 82 -1.26 -2.67 7.15
N ARG A 83 -2.00 -1.61 7.49
CA ARG A 83 -2.23 -1.13 8.85
C ARG A 83 -3.69 -1.36 9.23
N GLU A 84 -3.94 -1.80 10.46
CA GLU A 84 -5.30 -1.91 11.00
C GLU A 84 -5.79 -0.57 11.54
N GLU A 85 -4.93 0.11 12.30
CA GLU A 85 -5.24 1.41 12.89
C GLU A 85 -4.92 2.54 11.89
N PRO A 86 -5.79 3.57 11.82
CA PRO A 86 -5.55 4.74 10.99
C PRO A 86 -4.38 5.56 11.56
N PRO A 87 -3.64 6.29 10.71
CA PRO A 87 -2.56 7.15 11.18
C PRO A 87 -3.10 8.31 12.02
N THR A 88 -2.31 8.72 13.02
CA THR A 88 -2.65 9.87 13.86
C THR A 88 -2.06 11.16 13.27
N ARG A 89 -2.69 12.31 13.53
CA ARG A 89 -2.19 13.62 13.07
C ARG A 89 -0.75 13.90 13.51
N ASP A 90 -0.41 13.54 14.74
CA ASP A 90 0.95 13.74 15.27
C ASP A 90 1.99 12.87 14.56
N GLU A 91 1.60 11.65 14.15
CA GLU A 91 2.45 10.75 13.37
C GLU A 91 2.73 11.35 11.99
N LEU A 92 1.68 11.86 11.32
CA LEU A 92 1.78 12.51 10.01
C LEU A 92 2.73 13.70 10.06
N VAL A 93 2.60 14.58 11.07
CA VAL A 93 3.50 15.73 11.25
C VAL A 93 4.95 15.30 11.47
N LYS A 94 5.18 14.28 12.30
CA LYS A 94 6.52 13.75 12.55
C LYS A 94 7.15 13.17 11.28
N ASN A 95 6.37 12.43 10.50
CA ASN A 95 6.86 11.80 9.27
C ASN A 95 7.16 12.84 8.18
N LEU A 96 6.37 13.90 8.08
CA LEU A 96 6.66 15.07 7.25
C LEU A 96 8.01 15.70 7.62
N GLN A 97 8.26 15.94 8.91
CA GLN A 97 9.54 16.49 9.36
C GLN A 97 10.72 15.57 8.99
N ILE A 98 10.55 14.25 9.14
CA ILE A 98 11.57 13.26 8.75
C ILE A 98 11.81 13.30 7.24
N MET A 99 10.75 13.43 6.44
CA MET A 99 10.83 13.53 4.98
C MET A 99 11.63 14.77 4.55
N ASP A 100 11.33 15.93 5.15
CA ASP A 100 12.04 17.18 4.87
C ASP A 100 13.52 17.10 5.24
N MET A 101 13.82 16.53 6.42
CA MET A 101 15.20 16.33 6.85
C MET A 101 15.97 15.41 5.91
N LYS A 102 15.36 14.30 5.48
CA LYS A 102 15.97 13.39 4.50
C LYS A 102 16.20 14.07 3.15
N LYS A 103 15.26 14.90 2.69
CA LYS A 103 15.40 15.65 1.45
C LYS A 103 16.58 16.63 1.49
N ARG A 104 16.78 17.33 2.62
CA ARG A 104 17.93 18.20 2.83
C ARG A 104 19.24 17.42 2.85
N ASN A 105 19.30 16.36 3.65
CA ASN A 105 20.50 15.52 3.75
C ASN A 105 20.85 14.89 2.38
N ALA A 106 19.85 14.45 1.61
CA ALA A 106 20.04 13.92 0.27
C ALA A 106 20.64 14.98 -0.66
N ALA A 107 20.10 16.21 -0.64
CA ALA A 107 20.64 17.31 -1.45
C ALA A 107 22.07 17.69 -1.07
N GLU A 108 22.41 17.66 0.22
CA GLU A 108 23.78 17.90 0.71
C GLU A 108 24.75 16.79 0.27
N LEU A 109 24.34 15.52 0.38
CA LEU A 109 25.12 14.39 -0.10
C LEU A 109 25.29 14.44 -1.63
N ASP A 110 24.23 14.74 -2.36
CA ASP A 110 24.29 14.91 -3.81
C ASP A 110 25.23 16.05 -4.19
N ALA A 111 25.21 17.19 -3.49
CA ALA A 111 26.16 18.27 -3.74
C ALA A 111 27.62 17.88 -3.40
N HIS A 112 27.82 17.12 -2.32
CA HIS A 112 29.14 16.64 -1.91
C HIS A 112 29.70 15.61 -2.91
N TYR A 113 28.89 14.64 -3.32
CA TYR A 113 29.28 13.57 -4.23
C TYR A 113 29.20 13.97 -5.71
N ALA A 114 28.40 14.97 -6.10
CA ALA A 114 28.41 15.52 -7.46
C ALA A 114 29.80 16.09 -7.79
N LYS A 115 30.40 16.85 -6.85
CA LYS A 115 31.78 17.34 -6.97
C LYS A 115 32.81 16.21 -7.10
N ALA A 116 32.54 15.05 -6.51
CA ALA A 116 33.39 13.85 -6.64
C ALA A 116 33.12 13.04 -7.93
N LYS A 117 31.91 13.13 -8.50
CA LYS A 117 31.51 12.48 -9.76
C LYS A 117 32.08 13.17 -10.99
N ASP A 118 32.43 14.45 -10.90
CA ASP A 118 33.01 15.20 -12.03
C ASP A 118 34.48 14.83 -12.37
N ALA A 119 35.15 13.95 -11.60
CA ALA A 119 36.57 13.66 -11.84
C ALA A 119 36.99 12.18 -12.00
N ALA A 120 36.31 11.16 -11.44
CA ALA A 120 36.92 9.80 -11.48
C ALA A 120 36.05 8.54 -11.23
N ALA A 121 34.74 8.63 -10.91
CA ALA A 121 34.08 7.50 -10.23
C ALA A 121 32.65 7.13 -10.68
N MET A 122 32.37 7.12 -11.98
CA MET A 122 31.56 5.99 -12.46
C MET A 122 32.55 4.86 -12.73
N PRO A 123 32.39 3.65 -12.17
CA PRO A 123 33.13 2.52 -12.69
C PRO A 123 32.78 2.45 -14.18
N LYS A 124 33.74 2.84 -15.03
CA LYS A 124 33.70 2.53 -16.46
C LYS A 124 33.32 1.06 -16.49
N GLN A 125 32.21 0.71 -17.14
CA GLN A 125 31.87 -0.71 -17.34
C GLN A 125 33.16 -1.35 -17.83
N VAL A 126 33.76 -2.21 -16.99
CA VAL A 126 35.06 -2.78 -17.31
C VAL A 126 34.81 -3.58 -18.58
N GLU A 127 35.40 -3.17 -19.70
CA GLU A 127 35.33 -3.89 -20.99
C GLU A 127 36.21 -5.15 -20.92
N GLY A 128 36.00 -5.95 -19.87
CA GLY A 128 36.61 -7.24 -19.62
C GLY A 128 35.55 -8.10 -18.95
N GLU A 129 35.58 -9.40 -19.23
CA GLU A 129 34.58 -10.38 -18.80
C GLU A 129 34.17 -10.15 -17.34
N THR A 130 33.05 -9.45 -17.16
CA THR A 130 32.53 -9.16 -15.84
C THR A 130 32.19 -10.51 -15.25
N ILE A 131 32.85 -10.87 -14.14
CA ILE A 131 32.44 -11.98 -13.29
C ILE A 131 31.07 -11.58 -12.76
N GLY A 132 30.03 -11.85 -13.55
CA GLY A 132 28.65 -11.74 -13.13
C GLY A 132 28.48 -12.66 -11.92
N THR A 133 27.58 -12.30 -11.03
CA THR A 133 27.20 -13.08 -9.83
C THR A 133 26.70 -14.51 -10.17
N TYR A 134 26.59 -14.86 -11.46
CA TYR A 134 26.12 -16.14 -11.95
C TYR A 134 27.15 -16.80 -12.88
N PRO A 135 27.39 -18.12 -12.73
CA PRO A 135 28.24 -18.86 -13.65
C PRO A 135 27.65 -18.85 -15.06
N LYS A 136 28.48 -18.53 -16.05
CA LYS A 136 28.12 -18.58 -17.47
C LYS A 136 28.53 -19.95 -18.01
N TYR A 137 27.55 -20.72 -18.50
CA TYR A 137 27.81 -22.01 -19.13
C TYR A 137 27.82 -21.84 -20.65
N GLU A 138 28.84 -22.42 -21.30
CA GLU A 138 29.01 -22.35 -22.76
C GLU A 138 27.91 -23.09 -23.52
N GLU A 139 27.25 -24.05 -22.88
CA GLU A 139 26.16 -24.86 -23.42
C GLU A 139 24.85 -24.10 -23.65
N TYR A 140 24.71 -22.90 -23.08
CA TYR A 140 23.50 -22.09 -23.23
C TYR A 140 23.73 -20.89 -24.15
N GLU A 141 22.83 -20.75 -25.14
CA GLU A 141 22.77 -19.57 -25.99
C GLU A 141 22.20 -18.38 -25.20
N ILE A 142 22.92 -17.26 -25.18
CA ILE A 142 22.44 -16.01 -24.57
C ILE A 142 21.47 -15.28 -25.51
N MET A 143 21.62 -15.49 -26.83
CA MET A 143 20.73 -15.00 -27.86
C MET A 143 20.38 -16.15 -28.81
N PRO A 144 19.09 -16.46 -29.02
CA PRO A 144 18.67 -17.57 -29.85
C PRO A 144 19.19 -17.38 -31.28
N GLY A 145 19.92 -18.37 -31.80
CA GLY A 145 20.42 -18.38 -33.18
C GLY A 145 21.75 -17.63 -33.40
N LYS A 146 22.39 -17.09 -32.36
CA LYS A 146 23.77 -16.59 -32.43
C LYS A 146 24.71 -17.54 -31.70
N LYS A 147 25.63 -18.17 -32.44
CA LYS A 147 26.71 -18.97 -31.85
C LYS A 147 27.61 -18.06 -31.00
N ASN A 148 27.84 -18.43 -29.74
CA ASN A 148 28.90 -17.84 -28.93
C ASN A 148 30.24 -18.17 -29.60
N LYS A 149 30.98 -17.16 -30.08
CA LYS A 149 32.30 -17.34 -30.69
C LYS A 149 33.31 -17.62 -29.59
N GLY A 150 33.41 -18.89 -29.21
CA GLY A 150 34.45 -19.44 -28.35
C GLY A 150 35.15 -20.59 -29.07
N GLN A 151 35.83 -20.25 -30.18
CA GLN A 151 37.01 -20.90 -30.78
C GLN A 151 37.47 -20.05 -31.97
#